data_AF-C0DWQ0-F1
#
_entry.id   AF-C0DWQ0-F1
#
_cell.length_a   1.000
_cell.length_b   1.000
_cell.length_c   1.000
_cell.angle_alpha   90.00
_cell.angle_beta   90.00
_cell.angle_gamma   90.00
#
_symmetry.space_group_name_H-M   'P 1'
#
loop_
_entity.id
_entity.type
_entity.pdbx_description
1 polymer ?
#
loop_
_entity_poly.entity_id
_entity_poly.type
_entity_poly.pdbx_seq_one_letter_code
_entity_poly.pdbx_strand_id
1 'polypeptide(L)'
;MMRSKLWSWLQVVYLIILAILLWHFTRQAGSSQDFLVYILALLLVYGLYDWMISRAHRAALQAFHNNPAARQWLAENLSGVRITDIKAIRSRFGLSLRDAVAVLDEYRQQKN
;
A
#
# COMPACT_ATOMS: atom_id res chain seq x y z
N MET A 1 -15.80 -4.98 -7.22
CA MET A 1 -14.89 -6.14 -7.07
C MET A 1 -13.98 -6.23 -8.32
N MET A 2 -13.10 -5.24 -8.54
CA MET A 2 -12.25 -5.13 -9.76
C MET A 2 -10.81 -4.63 -9.46
N ARG A 3 -10.38 -4.62 -8.20
CA ARG A 3 -9.09 -4.05 -7.76
C ARG A 3 -7.91 -5.03 -7.80
N SER A 4 -8.14 -6.30 -8.17
CA SER A 4 -7.13 -7.37 -8.12
C SER A 4 -6.33 -7.57 -9.41
N LYS A 5 -6.92 -7.28 -10.59
CA LYS A 5 -6.23 -7.56 -11.87
C LYS A 5 -5.03 -6.62 -12.07
N LEU A 6 -5.21 -5.31 -12.04
CA LEU A 6 -4.11 -4.33 -12.22
C LEU A 6 -2.93 -4.54 -11.25
N TRP A 7 -3.21 -5.02 -10.04
CA TRP A 7 -2.20 -5.26 -9.01
C TRP A 7 -1.36 -6.52 -9.30
N SER A 8 -1.99 -7.59 -9.80
CA SER A 8 -1.25 -8.77 -10.30
C SER A 8 -0.41 -8.45 -11.53
N TRP A 9 -0.88 -7.61 -12.45
CA TRP A 9 -0.12 -7.27 -13.65
C TRP A 9 1.17 -6.52 -13.34
N LEU A 10 1.16 -5.61 -12.34
CA LEU A 10 2.39 -4.96 -11.86
C LEU A 10 3.38 -5.95 -11.26
N GLN A 11 2.88 -6.95 -10.53
CA GLN A 11 3.71 -8.00 -9.96
C GLN A 11 4.32 -8.91 -11.03
N VAL A 12 3.58 -9.23 -12.10
CA VAL A 12 4.10 -9.98 -13.26
C VAL A 12 5.17 -9.16 -14.00
N VAL A 13 4.94 -7.86 -14.24
CA VAL A 13 5.94 -6.98 -14.87
C VAL A 13 7.22 -6.91 -14.02
N TYR A 14 7.08 -6.80 -12.70
CA TYR A 14 8.22 -6.85 -11.78
C TYR A 14 8.99 -8.17 -11.88
N LEU A 15 8.29 -9.31 -11.91
CA LEU A 15 8.92 -10.62 -12.05
C LEU A 15 9.60 -10.82 -13.41
N ILE A 16 9.02 -10.26 -14.49
CA ILE A 16 9.63 -10.28 -15.83
C ILE A 16 10.91 -9.45 -15.83
N ILE A 17 10.88 -8.24 -15.24
CA ILE A 17 12.08 -7.40 -15.09
C ILE A 17 13.13 -8.14 -14.26
N LEU A 18 12.74 -8.74 -13.13
CA LEU A 18 13.64 -9.54 -12.28
C LEU A 18 14.26 -10.72 -13.05
N ALA A 19 13.47 -11.43 -13.84
CA ALA A 19 13.93 -12.57 -14.64
C ALA A 19 14.89 -12.13 -15.76
N ILE A 20 14.65 -10.99 -16.42
CA ILE A 20 15.55 -10.42 -17.43
C ILE A 20 16.86 -9.97 -16.77
N LEU A 21 16.79 -9.33 -15.61
CA LEU A 21 17.98 -8.91 -14.84
C LEU A 21 18.80 -10.13 -14.38
N LEU A 22 18.14 -11.19 -13.89
CA LEU A 22 18.80 -12.45 -13.50
C LEU A 22 19.41 -13.18 -14.70
N TRP A 23 18.70 -13.24 -15.83
CA TRP A 23 19.23 -13.81 -17.07
C TRP A 23 20.49 -13.05 -17.53
N HIS A 24 20.45 -11.73 -17.49
CA HIS A 24 21.60 -10.89 -17.85
C HIS A 24 22.77 -11.12 -16.87
N PHE A 25 22.49 -11.22 -15.56
CA PHE A 25 23.50 -11.56 -14.54
C PHE A 25 24.18 -12.91 -14.81
N THR A 26 23.43 -13.95 -15.20
CA THR A 26 24.04 -15.25 -15.55
C THR A 26 24.95 -15.20 -16.79
N ARG A 27 24.73 -14.22 -17.69
CA ARG A 27 25.59 -13.99 -18.86
C ARG A 27 26.74 -13.02 -18.61
N GLN A 28 26.68 -12.20 -17.56
CA GLN A 28 27.62 -11.11 -17.26
C GLN A 28 28.39 -11.32 -15.95
N ALA A 29 28.45 -12.54 -15.43
CA ALA A 29 29.17 -12.87 -14.21
C ALA A 29 30.70 -12.68 -14.41
N GLY A 30 31.17 -11.44 -14.27
CA GLY A 30 32.58 -11.08 -14.40
C GLY A 30 33.01 -9.79 -13.68
N SER A 31 32.12 -8.84 -13.37
CA SER A 31 32.51 -7.58 -12.72
C SER A 31 31.65 -7.23 -11.49
N SER A 32 32.33 -6.86 -10.39
CA SER A 32 31.70 -6.48 -9.11
C SER A 32 30.82 -5.23 -9.20
N GLN A 33 31.00 -4.40 -10.23
CA GLN A 33 30.21 -3.18 -10.42
C GLN A 33 28.78 -3.48 -10.88
N ASP A 34 28.58 -4.55 -11.65
CA ASP A 34 27.25 -4.90 -12.17
C ASP A 34 26.30 -5.30 -11.03
N PHE A 35 26.81 -6.06 -10.05
CA PHE A 35 26.06 -6.45 -8.85
C PHE A 35 25.52 -5.25 -8.06
N LEU A 36 26.33 -4.20 -7.90
CA LEU A 36 25.91 -2.98 -7.21
C LEU A 36 24.80 -2.24 -7.97
N VAL A 37 24.87 -2.21 -9.30
CA VAL A 37 23.82 -1.58 -10.13
C VAL A 37 22.50 -2.31 -9.98
N TYR A 38 22.48 -3.65 -9.90
CA TYR A 38 21.25 -4.41 -9.67
C TYR A 38 20.65 -4.15 -8.29
N ILE A 39 21.47 -4.15 -7.24
CA ILE A 39 21.00 -3.82 -5.88
C ILE A 39 20.43 -2.41 -5.87
N LEU A 40 21.12 -1.45 -6.48
CA LEU A 40 20.68 -0.06 -6.55
C LEU A 40 19.34 0.06 -7.30
N ALA A 41 19.19 -0.63 -8.44
CA ALA A 41 17.95 -0.64 -9.20
C ALA A 41 16.79 -1.26 -8.40
N LEU A 42 17.06 -2.34 -7.67
CA LEU A 42 16.06 -3.02 -6.85
C LEU A 42 15.63 -2.16 -5.65
N LEU A 43 16.57 -1.46 -5.01
CA LEU A 43 16.30 -0.47 -3.97
C LEU A 43 15.53 0.73 -4.51
N LEU A 44 15.84 1.20 -5.72
CA LEU A 44 15.18 2.35 -6.34
C LEU A 44 13.73 2.02 -6.72
N VAL A 45 13.48 0.82 -7.27
CA VAL A 45 12.13 0.31 -7.53
C VAL A 45 11.34 0.14 -6.23
N TYR A 46 11.97 -0.45 -5.19
CA TYR A 46 11.35 -0.60 -3.88
C TYR A 46 11.01 0.76 -3.24
N GLY A 47 11.93 1.73 -3.31
CA GLY A 47 11.73 3.08 -2.80
C GLY A 47 10.63 3.83 -3.56
N LEU A 48 10.57 3.71 -4.89
CA LEU A 48 9.47 4.28 -5.70
C LEU A 48 8.12 3.64 -5.36
N TYR A 49 8.10 2.32 -5.14
CA TYR A 49 6.91 1.59 -4.72
C TYR A 49 6.40 2.07 -3.35
N ASP A 50 7.30 2.16 -2.37
CA ASP A 50 6.96 2.64 -1.03
C ASP A 50 6.55 4.11 -1.01
N TRP A 51 7.20 4.95 -1.81
CA TRP A 51 6.84 6.35 -1.96
C TRP A 51 5.45 6.55 -2.56
N MET A 52 5.10 5.78 -3.60
CA MET A 52 3.75 5.83 -4.19
C MET A 52 2.68 5.38 -3.21
N ILE A 53 2.90 4.28 -2.48
CA ILE A 53 1.97 3.78 -1.48
C ILE A 53 1.78 4.79 -0.35
N SER A 54 2.89 5.35 0.14
CA SER A 54 2.87 6.37 1.20
C SER A 54 2.13 7.64 0.78
N ARG A 55 2.20 8.01 -0.51
CA ARG A 55 1.46 9.16 -1.05
C ARG A 55 -0.03 8.87 -1.17
N ALA A 56 -0.41 7.69 -1.66
CA ALA A 56 -1.80 7.25 -1.71
C ALA A 56 -2.42 7.15 -0.31
N HIS A 57 -1.67 6.64 0.67
CA HIS A 57 -2.05 6.58 2.08
C HIS A 57 -2.36 7.97 2.64
N ARG A 58 -1.44 8.92 2.45
CA ARG A 58 -1.63 10.30 2.93
C ARG A 58 -2.82 11.00 2.28
N ALA A 59 -3.03 10.82 0.98
CA ALA A 59 -4.17 11.40 0.28
C ALA A 59 -5.51 10.82 0.77
N ALA A 60 -5.57 9.51 1.01
CA ALA A 60 -6.75 8.83 1.51
C ALA A 60 -7.08 9.24 2.96
N LEU A 61 -6.06 9.37 3.81
CA LEU A 61 -6.22 9.85 5.19
C LEU A 61 -6.69 11.31 5.23
N GLN A 62 -6.10 12.19 4.40
CA GLN A 62 -6.52 13.59 4.30
C GLN A 62 -7.96 13.72 3.78
N ALA A 63 -8.35 12.92 2.79
CA ALA A 63 -9.74 12.89 2.31
C ALA A 63 -10.72 12.45 3.41
N PHE A 64 -10.29 11.56 4.31
CA PHE A 64 -11.05 11.16 5.48
C PHE A 64 -11.15 12.29 6.53
N HIS A 65 -10.03 12.91 6.91
CA HIS A 65 -10.01 14.02 7.87
C HIS A 65 -10.81 15.24 7.42
N ASN A 66 -10.79 15.53 6.12
CA ASN A 66 -11.54 16.63 5.53
C ASN A 66 -13.05 16.37 5.44
N ASN A 67 -13.52 15.15 5.74
CA ASN A 67 -14.93 14.78 5.66
C ASN A 67 -15.57 14.67 7.06
N PRO A 68 -16.28 15.69 7.55
CA PRO A 68 -16.93 15.65 8.86
C PRO A 68 -18.01 14.55 8.96
N ALA A 69 -18.68 14.20 7.84
CA ALA A 69 -19.65 13.11 7.81
C ALA A 69 -19.01 11.74 8.03
N ALA A 70 -17.72 11.58 7.73
CA ALA A 70 -17.00 10.34 7.96
C ALA A 70 -16.84 10.04 9.46
N ARG A 71 -16.59 11.06 10.28
CA ARG A 71 -16.54 10.94 11.75
C ARG A 71 -17.90 10.62 12.36
N GLN A 72 -18.97 11.25 11.88
CA GLN A 72 -20.34 10.92 12.31
C GLN A 72 -20.69 9.47 11.96
N TRP A 73 -20.37 9.04 10.75
CA TRP A 73 -20.62 7.67 10.32
C TRP A 73 -19.87 6.65 11.21
N LEU A 74 -18.61 6.92 11.58
CA LEU A 74 -17.87 6.08 12.54
C LEU A 74 -18.60 5.99 13.89
N ALA A 75 -19.06 7.12 14.43
CA ALA A 75 -19.75 7.13 15.71
C ALA A 75 -21.02 6.27 15.72
N GLU A 76 -21.73 6.21 14.59
CA GLU A 76 -22.99 5.47 14.45
C GLU A 76 -22.81 4.00 14.05
N ASN A 77 -21.76 3.66 13.32
CA ASN A 77 -21.61 2.34 12.66
C ASN A 77 -20.52 1.45 13.27
N LEU A 78 -19.75 1.95 14.24
CA LEU A 78 -18.74 1.14 14.92
C LEU A 78 -19.40 0.18 15.92
N SER A 79 -19.23 -1.11 15.65
CA SER A 79 -19.74 -2.21 16.48
C SER A 79 -18.86 -2.48 17.72
N GLY A 80 -17.64 -1.94 17.75
CA GLY A 80 -16.63 -2.23 18.77
C GLY A 80 -15.77 -3.44 18.43
N VAL A 81 -16.17 -4.27 17.47
CA VAL A 81 -15.39 -5.42 16.99
C VAL A 81 -14.43 -4.96 15.91
N ARG A 82 -13.13 -4.93 16.25
CA ARG A 82 -12.07 -4.34 15.41
C ARG A 82 -12.06 -4.85 13.97
N ILE A 83 -12.17 -6.16 13.75
CA ILE A 83 -12.13 -6.75 12.39
C ILE A 83 -13.34 -6.32 11.56
N THR A 84 -14.53 -6.33 12.16
CA THR A 84 -15.79 -5.93 11.52
C THR A 84 -15.77 -4.45 11.19
N ASP A 85 -15.33 -3.63 12.14
CA ASP A 85 -15.20 -2.17 12.01
C ASP A 85 -14.23 -1.81 10.87
N ILE A 86 -13.05 -2.44 10.83
CA ILE A 86 -12.06 -2.25 9.75
C ILE A 86 -12.68 -2.63 8.39
N LYS A 87 -13.41 -3.74 8.31
CA LYS A 87 -14.05 -4.18 7.06
C LYS A 87 -15.13 -3.18 6.61
N ALA A 88 -15.92 -2.66 7.54
CA ALA A 88 -16.95 -1.66 7.28
C ALA A 88 -16.34 -0.34 6.78
N ILE A 89 -15.31 0.17 7.46
CA ILE A 89 -14.56 1.37 7.06
C ILE A 89 -13.95 1.19 5.66
N ARG A 90 -13.28 0.07 5.43
CA ARG A 90 -12.66 -0.25 4.14
C ARG A 90 -13.68 -0.29 3.00
N SER A 91 -14.87 -0.83 3.27
CA SER A 91 -15.96 -0.91 2.29
C SER A 91 -16.60 0.45 2.02
N ARG A 92 -16.81 1.26 3.08
CA ARG A 92 -17.50 2.56 2.98
C ARG A 92 -16.63 3.64 2.33
N PHE A 93 -15.35 3.69 2.70
CA PHE A 93 -14.43 4.76 2.28
C PHE A 93 -13.42 4.30 1.20
N GLY A 94 -13.49 3.04 0.75
CA GLY A 94 -12.60 2.52 -0.29
C GLY A 94 -11.13 2.37 0.13
N LEU A 95 -10.84 2.52 1.43
CA LEU A 95 -9.52 2.59 2.01
C LEU A 95 -8.69 1.30 1.81
N SER A 96 -7.36 1.40 1.97
CA SER A 96 -6.53 0.21 2.15
C SER A 96 -6.75 -0.39 3.55
N LEU A 97 -6.32 -1.65 3.76
CA LEU A 97 -6.43 -2.29 5.07
C LEU A 97 -5.65 -1.50 6.14
N ARG A 98 -4.45 -1.04 5.80
CA ARG A 98 -3.61 -0.24 6.70
C ARG A 98 -4.28 1.09 7.06
N ASP A 99 -4.90 1.75 6.08
CA ASP A 99 -5.53 3.06 6.30
C ASP A 99 -6.79 2.92 7.15
N ALA A 100 -7.60 1.88 6.90
CA ALA A 100 -8.78 1.58 7.70
C ALA A 100 -8.42 1.25 9.15
N VAL A 101 -7.29 0.56 9.38
CA VAL A 101 -6.73 0.34 10.71
C VAL A 101 -6.30 1.66 11.36
N ALA A 102 -5.53 2.49 10.64
CA ALA A 102 -5.04 3.76 11.15
C ALA A 102 -6.20 4.70 11.56
N VAL A 103 -7.24 4.80 10.73
CA VAL A 103 -8.44 5.60 11.02
C VAL A 103 -9.19 5.09 12.25
N LEU A 104 -9.34 3.77 12.39
CA LEU A 104 -10.02 3.18 13.54
C LEU A 104 -9.22 3.39 14.84
N ASP A 105 -7.91 3.17 14.79
CA ASP A 105 -7.03 3.36 15.94
C ASP A 105 -7.00 4.83 16.37
N GLU A 106 -6.92 5.77 15.42
CA GLU A 106 -6.99 7.21 15.69
C GLU A 106 -8.35 7.63 16.31
N TYR A 107 -9.46 7.14 15.76
CA TYR A 107 -10.78 7.41 16.33
C TYR A 107 -10.94 6.87 17.76
N ARG A 108 -10.39 5.67 18.04
CA ARG A 108 -10.40 5.11 19.40
C ARG A 108 -9.50 5.90 20.36
N GLN A 109 -8.35 6.38 19.89
CA GLN A 109 -7.47 7.24 20.68
C GLN A 109 -8.09 8.59 21.01
N GLN A 110 -8.92 9.16 20.12
CA GLN A 110 -9.63 10.42 20.39
C GLN A 110 -10.86 10.25 21.30
N LYS A 111 -11.42 9.04 21.40
CA LYS A 111 -12.61 8.74 22.21
C LYS A 111 -12.28 8.34 23.65
N ASN A 112 -11.07 7.84 23.90
CA ASN A 112 -10.53 7.58 25.24
C ASN A 112 -9.92 8.84 25.84
#